data_AF-A0A2E7LPE0-F1
#
_entry.id   AF-A0A2E7LPE0-F1
#
_cell.length_a   1.000
_cell.length_b   1.000
_cell.length_c   1.000
_cell.angle_alpha   90.00
_cell.angle_beta   90.00
_cell.angle_gamma   90.00
#
_symmetry.space_group_name_H-M   'P 1'
#
loop_
_entity.id
_entity.type
_entity.pdbx_description
1 polymer ?
#
loop_
_entity_poly.entity_id
_entity_poly.type
_entity_poly.pdbx_seq_one_letter_code
_entity_poly.pdbx_strand_id
1 'polypeptide(L)'
;MSLNKHFAAHTLSQTQGKLLPGTLPPIVEVASALLECIPEVGGETILCIQATPSQLGDGDVSSNLRYKHDSEKNNAACVKWVDILTKVGTVYSTTLSRDERLRMFTINDDGTIDVYNKQKDEIPEEKETLKKFLEHFGMDAERVKVMKGASAYGATYMADMLSFILTMEVMYNTGVFNSRWLTPEIVKAGDERLIPVEKEDGKIWTPIEGNDYLYFTPSKEGEGIKVMEYGGDPIYLYSKLQELLSLEENEAKADLRKMFNFCSDYTRISDIWINDIDDALTIYMILNAYSHTTLTEDEEKVKAQLEQITSTFFQ
;
A
#
# COMPACT_ATOMS: atom_id res chain seq x y z
N MET A 1 23.06 1.97 -14.95
CA MET A 1 21.80 1.22 -14.83
C MET A 1 20.66 2.21 -14.97
N SER A 2 19.63 1.88 -15.74
CA SER A 2 18.44 2.72 -15.92
C SER A 2 17.21 1.84 -15.77
N LEU A 3 16.20 2.34 -15.07
CA LEU A 3 15.02 1.59 -14.71
C LEU A 3 14.05 1.40 -15.90
N ASN A 4 13.41 0.23 -15.97
CA ASN A 4 12.70 -0.30 -17.12
C ASN A 4 11.19 0.05 -17.11
N LYS A 5 10.69 1.08 -17.78
CA LYS A 5 9.31 1.63 -17.59
C LYS A 5 8.14 0.72 -18.04
N HIS A 6 7.43 0.04 -17.12
CA HIS A 6 6.13 -0.61 -17.41
C HIS A 6 5.15 -0.52 -16.24
N PHE A 7 3.93 -0.02 -16.49
CA PHE A 7 2.76 -0.26 -15.63
C PHE A 7 2.52 -1.76 -15.51
N ALA A 8 2.41 -2.27 -14.29
CA ALA A 8 2.14 -3.68 -14.04
C ALA A 8 1.01 -3.83 -13.04
N ALA A 9 -0.05 -4.52 -13.46
CA ALA A 9 -0.92 -5.21 -12.52
C ALA A 9 -0.26 -6.57 -12.27
N HIS A 10 0.02 -6.88 -11.00
CA HIS A 10 0.51 -8.20 -10.63
C HIS A 10 -0.63 -8.98 -9.98
N THR A 11 -1.02 -10.07 -10.61
CA THR A 11 -1.93 -11.05 -10.03
C THR A 11 -1.12 -12.29 -9.67
N LEU A 12 -1.03 -12.57 -8.38
CA LEU A 12 -0.53 -13.85 -7.89
C LEU A 12 -1.73 -14.79 -7.84
N SER A 13 -1.77 -15.75 -8.76
CA SER A 13 -2.83 -16.76 -8.85
C SER A 13 -2.27 -18.14 -8.50
N GLN A 14 -3.04 -18.91 -7.74
CA GLN A 14 -2.79 -20.34 -7.62
C GLN A 14 -3.39 -21.06 -8.83
N THR A 15 -2.59 -21.85 -9.55
CA THR A 15 -3.08 -22.71 -10.62
C THR A 15 -4.17 -23.66 -10.10
N GLN A 16 -5.38 -23.49 -10.63
CA GLN A 16 -6.60 -24.26 -10.39
C GLN A 16 -6.41 -25.65 -9.76
N GLY A 17 -6.97 -25.82 -8.57
CA GLY A 17 -7.19 -27.13 -7.96
C GLY A 17 -8.22 -27.04 -6.86
N LYS A 18 -9.52 -27.05 -7.24
CA LYS A 18 -10.71 -27.07 -6.35
C LYS A 18 -10.62 -26.14 -5.12
N LEU A 19 -11.35 -25.01 -5.16
CA LEU A 19 -11.66 -24.18 -3.99
C LEU A 19 -11.83 -25.05 -2.74
N LEU A 20 -10.83 -25.03 -1.86
CA LEU A 20 -10.90 -25.74 -0.59
C LEU A 20 -11.99 -25.06 0.25
N PRO A 21 -12.75 -25.79 1.08
CA PRO A 21 -13.63 -25.18 2.06
C PRO A 21 -12.83 -24.19 2.93
N GLY A 22 -13.22 -22.91 2.95
CA GLY A 22 -12.49 -21.85 3.66
C GLY A 22 -11.53 -21.02 2.78
N THR A 23 -11.65 -21.08 1.46
CA THR A 23 -10.96 -20.16 0.54
C THR A 23 -11.43 -18.73 0.75
N LEU A 24 -10.47 -17.80 0.80
CA LEU A 24 -10.75 -16.40 1.04
C LEU A 24 -11.25 -15.74 -0.26
N PRO A 25 -12.13 -14.73 -0.15
CA PRO A 25 -12.55 -13.96 -1.31
C PRO A 25 -11.35 -13.29 -2.00
N PRO A 26 -11.48 -12.92 -3.29
CA PRO A 26 -10.42 -12.20 -3.99
C PRO A 26 -10.04 -10.93 -3.23
N ILE A 27 -8.74 -10.72 -3.08
CA ILE A 27 -8.19 -9.49 -2.47
C ILE A 27 -7.70 -8.61 -3.61
N VAL A 28 -8.22 -7.38 -3.63
CA VAL A 28 -7.76 -6.34 -4.54
C VAL A 28 -7.15 -5.23 -3.69
N GLU A 29 -5.85 -5.03 -3.83
CA GLU A 29 -5.16 -3.89 -3.24
C GLU A 29 -4.93 -2.82 -4.30
N VAL A 30 -5.39 -1.60 -4.04
CA VAL A 30 -5.18 -0.45 -4.92
C VAL A 30 -4.34 0.59 -4.19
N ALA A 31 -3.11 0.74 -4.65
CA ALA A 31 -2.08 1.62 -4.12
C ALA A 31 -1.72 2.74 -5.13
N SER A 32 -2.68 3.17 -5.94
CA SER A 32 -2.41 4.00 -7.11
C SER A 32 -3.59 4.81 -7.59
N ALA A 33 -3.29 5.86 -8.36
CA ALA A 33 -4.30 6.54 -9.14
C ALA A 33 -4.82 5.60 -10.25
N LEU A 34 -6.15 5.44 -10.34
CA LEU A 34 -6.78 4.56 -11.33
C LEU A 34 -6.76 5.15 -12.75
N LEU A 35 -5.61 5.08 -13.42
CA LEU A 35 -5.40 5.68 -14.74
C LEU A 35 -5.71 4.74 -15.89
N GLU A 36 -5.07 3.57 -15.94
CA GLU A 36 -5.11 2.69 -17.10
C GLU A 36 -5.84 1.36 -16.80
N CYS A 37 -5.64 0.82 -15.60
CA CYS A 37 -6.27 -0.42 -15.17
C CYS A 37 -7.40 -0.13 -14.16
N ILE A 38 -8.55 -0.77 -14.35
CA ILE A 38 -9.64 -0.80 -13.37
C ILE A 38 -9.69 -2.24 -12.87
N PRO A 39 -9.49 -2.51 -11.58
CA PRO A 39 -9.62 -3.87 -11.05
C PRO A 39 -11.05 -4.37 -11.23
N GLU A 40 -11.17 -5.65 -11.51
CA GLU A 40 -12.45 -6.32 -11.40
C GLU A 40 -12.79 -6.46 -9.90
N VAL A 41 -13.88 -5.81 -9.49
CA VAL A 41 -14.36 -5.83 -8.10
C VAL A 41 -15.85 -6.14 -8.07
N GLY A 42 -16.28 -6.86 -7.03
CA GLY A 42 -17.69 -7.17 -6.76
C GLY A 42 -17.99 -7.14 -5.26
N GLY A 43 -19.24 -7.43 -4.89
CA GLY A 43 -19.69 -7.37 -3.49
C GLY A 43 -19.04 -8.39 -2.55
N GLU A 44 -18.33 -9.40 -3.09
CA GLU A 44 -17.56 -10.37 -2.32
C GLU A 44 -16.06 -10.02 -2.26
N THR A 45 -15.59 -9.04 -3.03
CA THR A 45 -14.17 -8.66 -3.09
C THR A 45 -13.75 -7.93 -1.82
N ILE A 46 -12.60 -8.31 -1.25
CA ILE A 46 -11.94 -7.54 -0.20
C ILE A 46 -11.14 -6.44 -0.91
N LEU A 47 -11.67 -5.22 -0.92
CA LEU A 47 -10.97 -4.06 -1.49
C LEU A 47 -10.15 -3.36 -0.40
N CYS A 48 -8.83 -3.41 -0.54
CA CYS A 48 -7.87 -2.64 0.26
C CYS A 48 -7.42 -1.40 -0.54
N ILE A 49 -7.53 -0.22 0.06
CA ILE A 49 -7.06 1.03 -0.55
C ILE A 49 -5.98 1.65 0.31
N GLN A 50 -4.88 2.07 -0.30
CA GLN A 50 -3.82 2.81 0.38
C GLN A 50 -4.15 4.30 0.44
N ALA A 51 -5.28 4.65 1.03
CA ALA A 51 -5.77 6.01 1.08
C ALA A 51 -6.64 6.25 2.31
N THR A 52 -6.45 7.40 2.95
CA THR A 52 -7.36 7.90 3.97
C THR A 52 -8.50 8.66 3.28
N PRO A 53 -9.78 8.34 3.55
CA PRO A 53 -10.90 9.13 3.08
C PRO A 53 -10.88 10.54 3.69
N SER A 54 -10.75 11.57 2.86
CA SER A 54 -10.77 12.97 3.28
C SER A 54 -12.18 13.55 3.18
N GLN A 55 -12.58 14.38 4.14
CA GLN A 55 -13.82 15.15 4.08
C GLN A 55 -13.59 16.46 3.32
N LEU A 56 -14.67 17.00 2.75
CA LEU A 56 -14.62 18.33 2.17
C LEU A 56 -14.28 19.37 3.25
N GLY A 57 -13.24 20.16 3.01
CA GLY A 57 -12.68 21.10 3.98
C GLY A 57 -11.37 20.64 4.62
N ASP A 58 -11.01 19.36 4.52
CA ASP A 58 -9.70 18.84 5.00
C ASP A 58 -8.53 19.27 4.08
N GLY A 59 -8.86 19.89 2.95
CA GLY A 59 -7.91 20.32 1.93
C GLY A 59 -7.57 19.18 0.97
N ASP A 60 -6.29 18.84 0.89
CA ASP A 60 -5.79 17.87 -0.09
C ASP A 60 -6.30 16.44 0.17
N VAL A 61 -6.67 15.73 -0.88
CA VAL A 61 -7.10 14.31 -0.77
C VAL A 61 -5.88 13.36 -0.72
N SER A 62 -6.09 12.06 -0.55
CA SER A 62 -4.99 11.08 -0.68
C SER A 62 -4.45 11.03 -2.12
N SER A 63 -3.12 10.93 -2.30
CA SER A 63 -2.49 10.89 -3.63
C SER A 63 -2.96 9.71 -4.46
N ASN A 64 -3.18 8.55 -3.85
CA ASN A 64 -3.64 7.34 -4.54
C ASN A 64 -5.09 7.47 -5.05
N LEU A 65 -5.84 8.47 -4.60
CA LEU A 65 -7.20 8.73 -5.10
C LEU A 65 -7.22 9.67 -6.32
N ARG A 66 -6.07 10.17 -6.79
CA ARG A 66 -6.03 11.25 -7.78
C ARG A 66 -4.74 11.27 -8.61
N TYR A 67 -4.72 12.05 -9.69
CA TYR A 67 -3.49 12.26 -10.48
C TYR A 67 -3.17 13.74 -10.64
N LYS A 68 -2.36 14.28 -9.72
CA LYS A 68 -2.10 15.72 -9.57
C LYS A 68 -1.64 16.45 -10.84
N HIS A 69 -0.91 15.78 -11.73
CA HIS A 69 -0.11 16.43 -12.78
C HIS A 69 -0.85 16.63 -14.10
N ASP A 70 -2.03 16.04 -14.26
CA ASP A 70 -2.82 16.11 -15.49
C ASP A 70 -4.31 16.07 -15.12
N SER A 71 -5.01 17.17 -15.38
CA SER A 71 -6.41 17.34 -14.98
C SER A 71 -7.36 16.36 -15.67
N GLU A 72 -7.11 15.99 -16.93
CA GLU A 72 -7.97 15.04 -17.63
C GLU A 72 -7.85 13.65 -16.99
N LYS A 73 -6.61 13.21 -16.75
CA LYS A 73 -6.33 11.95 -16.05
C LYS A 73 -6.85 11.96 -14.62
N ASN A 74 -6.68 13.06 -13.91
CA ASN A 74 -7.17 13.25 -12.55
C ASN A 74 -8.69 13.05 -12.48
N ASN A 75 -9.42 13.75 -13.34
CA ASN A 75 -10.88 13.78 -13.29
C ASN A 75 -11.45 12.42 -13.68
N ALA A 76 -10.80 11.73 -14.64
CA ALA A 76 -11.12 10.34 -14.97
C ALA A 76 -10.85 9.39 -13.79
N ALA A 77 -9.75 9.55 -13.06
CA ALA A 77 -9.44 8.73 -11.88
C ALA A 77 -10.48 8.90 -10.77
N CYS A 78 -10.94 10.13 -10.50
CA CYS A 78 -11.99 10.38 -9.50
C CYS A 78 -13.28 9.63 -9.84
N VAL A 79 -13.71 9.63 -11.12
CA VAL A 79 -14.90 8.91 -11.57
C VAL A 79 -14.74 7.40 -11.40
N LYS A 80 -13.59 6.85 -11.77
CA LYS A 80 -13.31 5.40 -11.62
C LYS A 80 -13.30 4.97 -10.17
N TRP A 81 -12.77 5.80 -9.27
CA TRP A 81 -12.81 5.52 -7.85
C TRP A 81 -14.24 5.44 -7.31
N VAL A 82 -15.13 6.38 -7.67
CA VAL A 82 -16.54 6.30 -7.27
C VAL A 82 -17.20 5.01 -7.78
N ASP A 83 -16.95 4.63 -9.03
CA ASP A 83 -17.51 3.41 -9.63
C ASP A 83 -17.06 2.14 -8.88
N ILE A 84 -15.78 2.01 -8.54
CA ILE A 84 -15.27 0.87 -7.78
C ILE A 84 -15.81 0.84 -6.35
N LEU A 85 -15.74 1.98 -5.64
CA LEU A 85 -16.13 2.07 -4.24
C LEU A 85 -17.62 1.70 -4.06
N THR A 86 -18.47 2.12 -4.99
CA THR A 86 -19.91 1.81 -4.95
C THR A 86 -20.26 0.36 -5.29
N LYS A 87 -19.36 -0.38 -5.96
CA LYS A 87 -19.56 -1.81 -6.32
C LYS A 87 -19.26 -2.79 -5.19
N VAL A 88 -18.31 -2.47 -4.30
CA VAL A 88 -17.82 -3.40 -3.27
C VAL A 88 -18.57 -3.30 -1.94
N GLY A 89 -19.20 -2.16 -1.65
CA GLY A 89 -19.97 -1.93 -0.42
C GLY A 89 -19.14 -1.81 0.86
N THR A 90 -18.09 -2.62 1.05
CA THR A 90 -17.11 -2.50 2.14
C THR A 90 -15.69 -2.31 1.58
N VAL A 91 -14.93 -1.39 2.18
CA VAL A 91 -13.58 -1.01 1.77
C VAL A 91 -12.68 -0.93 3.00
N TYR A 92 -11.46 -1.44 2.91
CA TYR A 92 -10.46 -1.34 3.96
C TYR A 92 -9.45 -0.25 3.61
N SER A 93 -9.35 0.76 4.47
CA SER A 93 -8.27 1.75 4.40
C SER A 93 -7.01 1.13 5.00
N THR A 94 -6.07 0.73 4.15
CA THR A 94 -4.81 0.09 4.56
C THR A 94 -3.69 1.12 4.59
N THR A 95 -3.90 2.26 5.25
CA THR A 95 -2.85 3.26 5.43
C THR A 95 -2.88 3.82 6.84
N LEU A 96 -1.70 4.10 7.39
CA LEU A 96 -1.57 4.94 8.58
C LEU A 96 -1.50 6.40 8.16
N SER A 97 -2.24 7.26 8.85
CA SER A 97 -2.09 8.71 8.73
C SER A 97 -0.67 9.12 9.10
N ARG A 98 -0.26 10.32 8.69
CA ARG A 98 1.08 10.85 9.02
C ARG A 98 1.30 10.93 10.53
N ASP A 99 0.24 11.22 11.28
CA ASP A 99 0.29 11.33 12.73
C ASP A 99 0.25 9.97 13.43
N GLU A 100 -0.05 8.88 12.73
CA GLU A 100 0.06 7.53 13.28
C GLU A 100 1.41 6.88 12.95
N ARG A 101 2.16 7.42 11.98
CA ARG A 101 3.48 6.91 11.60
C ARG A 101 4.52 7.23 12.66
N LEU A 102 4.92 6.21 13.43
CA LEU A 102 5.85 6.34 14.56
C LEU A 102 7.33 6.23 14.15
N ARG A 103 7.59 5.72 12.94
CA ARG A 103 8.93 5.49 12.40
C ARG A 103 9.11 6.19 11.07
N MET A 104 10.36 6.32 10.64
CA MET A 104 10.73 6.80 9.32
C MET A 104 11.99 6.09 8.85
N PHE A 105 12.00 5.65 7.60
CA PHE A 105 13.21 5.20 6.91
C PHE A 105 13.78 6.37 6.13
N THR A 106 15.09 6.60 6.27
CA THR A 106 15.82 7.62 5.54
C THR A 106 16.91 6.94 4.73
N ILE A 107 16.82 7.01 3.41
CA ILE A 107 17.86 6.51 2.52
C ILE A 107 18.90 7.62 2.31
N ASN A 108 20.13 7.37 2.72
CA ASN A 108 21.24 8.31 2.64
C ASN A 108 21.87 8.35 1.23
N ASP A 109 22.63 9.42 0.93
CA ASP A 109 23.29 9.59 -0.38
C ASP A 109 24.37 8.55 -0.66
N ASP A 110 24.91 7.92 0.39
CA ASP A 110 25.88 6.84 0.28
C ASP A 110 25.23 5.47 0.06
N GLY A 111 23.89 5.39 0.03
CA GLY A 111 23.14 4.14 -0.13
C GLY A 111 22.91 3.37 1.17
N THR A 112 23.23 3.94 2.33
CA THR A 112 22.81 3.40 3.63
C THR A 112 21.37 3.79 3.97
N ILE A 113 20.73 3.05 4.88
CA ILE A 113 19.39 3.40 5.40
C ILE A 113 19.45 3.54 6.91
N ASP A 114 18.88 4.64 7.41
CA ASP A 114 18.67 4.91 8.82
C ASP A 114 17.19 4.77 9.20
N VAL A 115 16.93 4.36 10.43
CA VAL A 115 15.58 4.22 11.00
C VAL A 115 15.46 5.15 12.19
N TYR A 116 14.46 6.04 12.15
CA TYR A 116 14.22 7.04 13.18
C TYR A 116 12.82 6.93 13.78
N ASN A 117 12.67 7.34 15.05
CA ASN A 117 11.36 7.63 15.64
C ASN A 117 10.87 9.04 15.25
N LYS A 118 9.66 9.43 15.70
CA LYS A 118 9.12 10.79 15.49
C LYS A 118 9.98 11.91 16.06
N GLN A 119 10.70 11.65 17.15
CA GLN A 119 11.61 12.58 17.80
C GLN A 119 12.95 12.69 17.05
N LYS A 120 13.13 11.93 15.96
CA LYS A 120 14.36 11.82 15.17
C LYS A 120 15.52 11.14 15.92
N ASP A 121 15.21 10.36 16.95
CA ASP A 121 16.19 9.47 17.54
C ASP A 121 16.32 8.23 16.66
N GLU A 122 17.57 7.84 16.38
CA GLU A 122 17.88 6.61 15.65
C GLU A 122 17.45 5.39 16.46
N ILE A 123 17.01 4.34 15.76
CA ILE A 123 16.62 3.05 16.34
C ILE A 123 17.56 1.96 15.81
N PRO A 124 18.68 1.71 16.50
CA PRO A 124 19.74 0.84 15.98
C PRO A 124 19.30 -0.59 15.70
N GLU A 125 18.39 -1.13 16.52
CA GLU A 125 17.89 -2.51 16.37
C GLU A 125 17.08 -2.68 15.09
N GLU A 126 16.12 -1.77 14.84
CA GLU A 126 15.30 -1.78 13.62
C GLU A 126 16.15 -1.52 12.36
N LYS A 127 17.15 -0.63 12.48
CA LYS A 127 18.13 -0.35 11.42
C LYS A 127 18.97 -1.59 11.08
N GLU A 128 19.47 -2.31 12.08
CA GLU A 128 20.31 -3.49 11.86
C GLU A 128 19.50 -4.62 11.20
N THR A 129 18.24 -4.82 11.58
CA THR A 129 17.33 -5.76 10.92
C THR A 129 17.15 -5.42 9.44
N LEU A 130 16.81 -4.16 9.14
CA LEU A 130 16.63 -3.70 7.77
C LEU A 130 17.92 -3.85 6.95
N LYS A 131 19.07 -3.51 7.52
CA LYS A 131 20.36 -3.64 6.86
C LYS A 131 20.65 -5.09 6.47
N LYS A 132 20.50 -6.04 7.40
CA LYS A 132 20.70 -7.48 7.12
C LYS A 132 19.74 -7.99 6.05
N PHE A 133 18.49 -7.55 6.08
CA PHE A 133 17.49 -7.87 5.07
C PHE A 133 17.91 -7.40 3.68
N LEU A 134 18.36 -6.15 3.55
CA LEU A 134 18.82 -5.58 2.28
C LEU A 134 20.06 -6.32 1.75
N GLU A 135 21.03 -6.58 2.62
CA GLU A 135 22.24 -7.34 2.27
C GLU A 135 21.91 -8.75 1.79
N HIS A 136 20.93 -9.43 2.42
CA HIS A 136 20.47 -10.75 2.01
C HIS A 136 19.94 -10.79 0.57
N PHE A 137 19.18 -9.77 0.16
CA PHE A 137 18.68 -9.64 -1.22
C PHE A 137 19.67 -8.98 -2.19
N GLY A 138 20.92 -8.76 -1.76
CA GLY A 138 21.95 -8.14 -2.59
C GLY A 138 21.62 -6.70 -2.97
N MET A 139 20.90 -5.97 -2.11
CA MET A 139 20.67 -4.53 -2.25
C MET A 139 21.92 -3.79 -1.79
N ASP A 140 22.91 -3.70 -2.68
CA ASP A 140 24.10 -2.88 -2.46
C ASP A 140 23.79 -1.37 -2.49
N ALA A 141 24.77 -0.56 -2.11
CA ALA A 141 24.63 0.89 -2.05
C ALA A 141 24.18 1.51 -3.38
N GLU A 142 24.59 0.97 -4.53
CA GLU A 142 24.19 1.51 -5.82
C GLU A 142 22.72 1.19 -6.13
N ARG A 143 22.27 -0.02 -5.85
CA ARG A 143 20.86 -0.40 -5.97
C ARG A 143 19.99 0.43 -5.03
N VAL A 144 20.38 0.59 -3.77
CA VAL A 144 19.65 1.42 -2.80
C VAL A 144 19.59 2.90 -3.24
N LYS A 145 20.64 3.45 -3.85
CA LYS A 145 20.59 4.80 -4.45
C LYS A 145 19.62 4.88 -5.63
N VAL A 146 19.54 3.84 -6.45
CA VAL A 146 18.55 3.76 -7.53
C VAL A 146 17.13 3.77 -6.93
N MET A 147 16.89 3.05 -5.83
CA MET A 147 15.63 3.11 -5.07
C MET A 147 15.35 4.52 -4.52
N LYS A 148 16.37 5.22 -4.00
CA LYS A 148 16.25 6.61 -3.53
C LYS A 148 15.87 7.57 -4.65
N GLY A 149 16.41 7.38 -5.86
CA GLY A 149 16.07 8.23 -7.01
C GLY A 149 14.61 8.09 -7.46
N ALA A 150 13.97 6.98 -7.11
CA ALA A 150 12.56 6.72 -7.39
C ALA A 150 11.64 7.34 -6.34
N SER A 151 11.98 7.21 -5.05
CA SER A 151 11.19 7.83 -3.98
C SER A 151 11.64 9.26 -3.72
N ALA A 152 10.74 10.24 -3.80
CA ALA A 152 11.08 11.64 -3.56
C ALA A 152 11.74 11.91 -2.18
N TYR A 153 11.61 11.01 -1.19
CA TYR A 153 12.17 11.17 0.15
C TYR A 153 12.62 9.88 0.86
N GLY A 154 12.53 8.70 0.24
CA GLY A 154 12.80 7.40 0.90
C GLY A 154 11.77 6.98 1.96
N ALA A 155 10.76 7.81 2.22
CA ALA A 155 9.76 7.63 3.26
C ALA A 155 8.50 6.86 2.81
N THR A 156 8.37 6.55 1.52
CA THR A 156 7.23 5.84 0.91
C THR A 156 7.31 4.34 1.19
N TYR A 157 8.47 3.72 0.98
CA TYR A 157 8.69 2.29 1.17
C TYR A 157 8.14 1.69 2.48
N MET A 158 8.37 2.38 3.60
CA MET A 158 7.88 1.90 4.90
C MET A 158 6.35 1.99 4.98
N ALA A 159 5.74 3.02 4.38
CA ALA A 159 4.29 3.14 4.34
C ALA A 159 3.66 2.00 3.52
N ASP A 160 4.30 1.59 2.43
CA ASP A 160 3.82 0.49 1.58
C ASP A 160 3.94 -0.86 2.28
N MET A 161 5.05 -1.11 2.99
CA MET A 161 5.20 -2.30 3.81
C MET A 161 4.17 -2.35 4.94
N LEU A 162 3.94 -1.22 5.63
CA LEU A 162 2.91 -1.13 6.67
C LEU A 162 1.49 -1.31 6.10
N SER A 163 1.22 -0.78 4.91
CA SER A 163 -0.04 -1.00 4.20
C SER A 163 -0.25 -2.49 3.89
N PHE A 164 0.80 -3.17 3.43
CA PHE A 164 0.73 -4.60 3.19
C PHE A 164 0.46 -5.39 4.48
N ILE A 165 1.11 -5.02 5.59
CA ILE A 165 0.82 -5.63 6.90
C ILE A 165 -0.63 -5.37 7.32
N LEU A 166 -1.17 -4.17 7.09
CA LEU A 166 -2.58 -3.88 7.32
C LEU A 166 -3.49 -4.77 6.46
N THR A 167 -3.11 -5.05 5.20
CA THR A 167 -3.81 -6.02 4.36
C THR A 167 -3.79 -7.42 4.98
N MET A 168 -2.68 -7.85 5.58
CA MET A 168 -2.65 -9.11 6.35
C MET A 168 -3.60 -9.06 7.55
N GLU A 169 -3.69 -7.93 8.27
CA GLU A 169 -4.62 -7.78 9.40
C GLU A 169 -6.09 -7.85 8.96
N VAL A 170 -6.43 -7.37 7.76
CA VAL A 170 -7.79 -7.56 7.20
C VAL A 170 -8.15 -9.04 7.12
N MET A 171 -7.17 -9.92 6.86
CA MET A 171 -7.41 -11.35 6.68
C MET A 171 -7.56 -12.09 8.02
N TYR A 172 -6.80 -11.71 9.02
CA TYR A 172 -6.71 -12.47 10.27
C TYR A 172 -7.41 -11.82 11.45
N ASN A 173 -7.68 -10.51 11.39
CA ASN A 173 -7.99 -9.73 12.57
C ASN A 173 -8.93 -8.55 12.27
N THR A 174 -10.04 -8.78 11.55
CA THR A 174 -11.00 -7.72 11.21
C THR A 174 -11.55 -6.94 12.42
N GLY A 175 -11.46 -7.52 13.63
CA GLY A 175 -11.91 -6.89 14.87
C GLY A 175 -11.11 -5.67 15.32
N VAL A 176 -9.90 -5.46 14.79
CA VAL A 176 -9.10 -4.24 15.08
C VAL A 176 -9.46 -3.06 14.19
N PHE A 177 -10.38 -3.24 13.23
CA PHE A 177 -10.80 -2.17 12.34
C PHE A 177 -12.12 -1.53 12.81
N ASN A 178 -12.14 -0.21 12.83
CA ASN A 178 -13.32 0.59 13.13
C ASN A 178 -14.07 0.88 11.83
N SER A 179 -15.39 0.69 11.83
CA SER A 179 -16.22 0.97 10.66
C SER A 179 -16.80 2.38 10.67
N ARG A 180 -16.82 3.03 9.51
CA ARG A 180 -17.56 4.29 9.27
C ARG A 180 -18.31 4.19 7.94
N TRP A 181 -19.47 4.84 7.87
CA TRP A 181 -20.25 4.90 6.64
C TRP A 181 -20.04 6.24 5.96
N LEU A 182 -19.55 6.21 4.72
CA LEU A 182 -19.16 7.39 3.95
C LEU A 182 -19.83 7.37 2.57
N THR A 183 -20.24 8.53 2.06
CA THR A 183 -20.68 8.69 0.68
C THR A 183 -19.57 9.35 -0.12
N PRO A 184 -19.02 8.72 -1.17
CA PRO A 184 -18.03 9.35 -2.02
C PRO A 184 -18.69 10.46 -2.87
N GLU A 185 -18.11 11.67 -2.86
CA GLU A 185 -18.56 12.84 -3.59
C GLU A 185 -17.42 13.38 -4.46
N ILE A 186 -17.69 13.57 -5.76
CA ILE A 186 -16.76 14.30 -6.64
C ILE A 186 -17.15 15.78 -6.60
N VAL A 187 -16.27 16.59 -6.02
CA VAL A 187 -16.39 18.04 -6.05
C VAL A 187 -15.65 18.55 -7.30
N LYS A 188 -16.41 19.21 -8.18
CA LYS A 188 -15.93 19.59 -9.51
C LYS A 188 -14.98 20.78 -9.48
N ALA A 189 -14.04 20.81 -10.41
CA ALA A 189 -13.19 21.98 -10.62
C ALA A 189 -14.03 23.27 -10.74
N GLY A 190 -13.68 24.29 -9.96
CA GLY A 190 -14.41 25.57 -9.92
C GLY A 190 -15.62 25.62 -8.98
N ASP A 191 -15.92 24.54 -8.25
CA ASP A 191 -16.91 24.56 -7.17
C ASP A 191 -16.48 25.53 -6.04
N GLU A 192 -17.39 26.39 -5.60
CA GLU A 192 -17.13 27.43 -4.59
C GLU A 192 -16.68 26.86 -3.23
N ARG A 193 -16.96 25.58 -2.97
CA ARG A 193 -16.54 24.88 -1.74
C ARG A 193 -15.07 24.49 -1.76
N LEU A 194 -14.42 24.47 -2.93
CA LEU A 194 -12.98 24.24 -3.07
C LEU A 194 -12.22 25.52 -2.74
N ILE A 195 -11.97 25.73 -1.46
CA ILE A 195 -11.22 26.88 -0.95
C ILE A 195 -9.85 26.46 -0.42
N PRO A 196 -8.85 27.38 -0.38
CA PRO A 196 -7.58 27.10 0.27
C PRO A 196 -7.76 26.72 1.75
N VAL A 197 -6.97 25.77 2.22
CA VAL A 197 -7.01 25.26 3.61
C VAL A 197 -5.63 25.37 4.22
N GLU A 198 -5.54 26.01 5.38
CA GLU A 198 -4.32 26.05 6.19
C GLU A 198 -4.19 24.76 6.99
N LYS A 199 -3.08 24.05 6.79
CA LYS A 199 -2.75 22.81 7.52
C LYS A 199 -2.10 23.15 8.85
N GLU A 200 -2.08 22.18 9.77
CA GLU A 200 -1.46 22.34 11.09
C GLU A 200 0.04 22.73 11.04
N ASP A 201 0.74 22.37 9.96
CA ASP A 201 2.14 22.75 9.73
C ASP A 201 2.31 24.17 9.16
N GLY A 202 1.23 24.96 9.09
CA GLY A 202 1.18 26.31 8.55
C GLY A 202 1.24 26.38 7.02
N LYS A 203 1.27 25.23 6.32
CA LYS A 203 1.22 25.21 4.86
C LYS A 203 -0.21 25.38 4.40
N ILE A 204 -0.39 26.24 3.40
CA ILE A 204 -1.68 26.42 2.74
C ILE A 204 -1.74 25.44 1.58
N TRP A 205 -2.73 24.56 1.60
CA TRP A 205 -3.13 23.81 0.42
C TRP A 205 -4.09 24.65 -0.40
N THR A 206 -3.90 24.67 -1.72
CA THR A 206 -4.76 25.36 -2.67
C THR A 206 -5.23 24.35 -3.72
N PRO A 207 -6.53 24.33 -4.07
CA PRO A 207 -7.03 23.52 -5.17
C PRO A 207 -6.28 23.83 -6.47
N ILE A 208 -5.98 22.78 -7.23
CA ILE A 208 -5.33 22.86 -8.53
C ILE A 208 -6.42 23.17 -9.56
N GLU A 209 -6.20 24.22 -10.34
CA GLU A 209 -7.13 24.60 -11.41
C GLU A 209 -7.38 23.45 -12.38
N GLY A 210 -8.64 23.20 -12.71
CA GLY A 210 -9.06 22.12 -13.62
C GLY A 210 -9.19 20.74 -12.98
N ASN A 211 -8.71 20.52 -11.75
CA ASN A 211 -8.83 19.23 -11.06
C ASN A 211 -10.14 19.08 -10.29
N ASP A 212 -10.80 17.95 -10.49
CA ASP A 212 -11.84 17.39 -9.63
C ASP A 212 -11.21 16.76 -8.37
N TYR A 213 -11.99 16.70 -7.29
CA TYR A 213 -11.56 16.12 -6.02
C TYR A 213 -12.57 15.10 -5.50
N LEU A 214 -12.08 13.91 -5.13
CA LEU A 214 -12.89 12.89 -4.47
C LEU A 214 -12.85 13.06 -2.95
N TYR A 215 -13.94 13.56 -2.39
CA TYR A 215 -14.16 13.67 -0.95
C TYR A 215 -15.17 12.63 -0.46
N PHE A 216 -15.26 12.50 0.86
CA PHE A 216 -16.15 11.54 1.51
C PHE A 216 -17.00 12.25 2.56
N THR A 217 -18.31 12.13 2.43
CA THR A 217 -19.27 12.73 3.38
C THR A 217 -19.74 11.67 4.37
N PRO A 218 -19.73 11.94 5.69
CA PRO A 218 -20.35 11.04 6.67
C PRO A 218 -21.81 10.74 6.31
N SER A 219 -22.19 9.48 6.40
CA SER A 219 -23.55 9.01 6.07
C SER A 219 -24.06 8.02 7.12
N LYS A 220 -25.36 7.73 7.10
CA LYS A 220 -25.91 6.70 7.99
C LYS A 220 -25.52 5.31 7.50
N GLU A 221 -25.64 4.35 8.40
CA GLU A 221 -25.48 2.95 8.08
C GLU A 221 -26.40 2.54 6.91
N GLY A 222 -25.80 1.96 5.86
CA GLY A 222 -26.48 1.51 4.65
C GLY A 222 -26.74 2.59 3.59
N GLU A 223 -26.45 3.87 3.84
CA GLU A 223 -26.68 4.96 2.87
C GLU A 223 -25.45 5.26 1.99
N GLY A 224 -24.29 4.67 2.29
CA GLY A 224 -23.02 4.87 1.57
C GLY A 224 -22.17 3.61 1.53
N ILE A 225 -20.85 3.78 1.39
CA ILE A 225 -19.86 2.70 1.51
C ILE A 225 -19.44 2.55 2.98
N LYS A 226 -19.21 1.32 3.41
CA LYS A 226 -18.62 1.01 4.72
C LYS A 226 -17.10 1.03 4.59
N VAL A 227 -16.45 2.03 5.15
CA VAL A 227 -14.99 2.09 5.24
C VAL A 227 -14.52 1.55 6.59
N MET A 228 -13.58 0.63 6.55
CA MET A 228 -12.91 0.03 7.70
C MET A 228 -11.54 0.68 7.86
N GLU A 229 -11.31 1.37 8.97
CA GLU A 229 -10.05 2.06 9.30
C GLU A 229 -9.36 1.33 10.46
N TYR A 230 -8.03 1.24 10.43
CA TYR A 230 -7.29 0.56 11.49
C TYR A 230 -7.45 1.30 12.83
N GLY A 231 -7.88 0.58 13.87
CA GLY A 231 -8.07 1.09 15.22
C GLY A 231 -7.15 0.45 16.26
N GLY A 232 -6.22 -0.39 15.84
CA GLY A 232 -5.25 -1.04 16.72
C GLY A 232 -4.06 -0.14 17.07
N ASP A 233 -3.11 -0.69 17.84
CA ASP A 233 -1.89 0.01 18.21
C ASP A 233 -0.89 0.00 17.02
N PRO A 234 -0.49 1.16 16.47
CA PRO A 234 0.50 1.21 15.40
C PRO A 234 1.83 0.52 15.75
N ILE A 235 2.22 0.46 17.04
CA ILE A 235 3.44 -0.22 17.49
C ILE A 235 3.42 -1.70 17.09
N TYR A 236 2.27 -2.35 17.17
CA TYR A 236 2.10 -3.75 16.77
C TYR A 236 2.49 -3.97 15.30
N LEU A 237 2.12 -3.05 14.41
CA LEU A 237 2.46 -3.13 12.99
C LEU A 237 3.97 -3.03 12.75
N TYR A 238 4.68 -2.20 13.53
CA TYR A 238 6.14 -2.12 13.45
C TYR A 238 6.82 -3.37 13.99
N SER A 239 6.32 -3.96 15.08
CA SER A 239 6.83 -5.25 15.56
C SER A 239 6.68 -6.33 14.49
N LYS A 240 5.51 -6.41 13.84
CA LYS A 240 5.26 -7.35 12.75
C LYS A 240 6.13 -7.08 11.52
N LEU A 241 6.41 -5.81 11.21
CA LEU A 241 7.37 -5.43 10.18
C LEU A 241 8.77 -5.96 10.49
N GLN A 242 9.26 -5.79 11.72
CA GLN A 242 10.57 -6.32 12.12
C GLN A 242 10.64 -7.84 12.02
N GLU A 243 9.57 -8.54 12.41
CA GLU A 243 9.47 -10.00 12.22
C GLU A 243 9.49 -10.39 10.74
N LEU A 244 8.78 -9.69 9.87
CA LEU A 244 8.80 -9.98 8.43
C LEU A 244 10.16 -9.69 7.78
N LEU A 245 10.88 -8.67 8.24
CA LEU A 245 12.21 -8.31 7.74
C LEU A 245 13.35 -9.18 8.31
N SER A 246 13.17 -9.81 9.47
CA SER A 246 14.22 -10.64 10.06
C SER A 246 14.64 -11.80 9.14
N LEU A 247 15.86 -12.31 9.29
CA LEU A 247 16.35 -13.46 8.51
C LEU A 247 16.08 -14.80 9.20
N GLU A 248 15.11 -14.82 10.12
CA GLU A 248 14.71 -16.01 10.86
C GLU A 248 13.25 -16.34 10.56
N GLU A 249 12.91 -17.62 10.54
CA GLU A 249 11.53 -18.06 10.44
C GLU A 249 10.74 -17.68 11.71
N ASN A 250 9.52 -17.20 11.54
CA ASN A 250 8.63 -16.80 12.63
C ASN A 250 7.15 -16.86 12.22
N GLU A 251 6.27 -16.58 13.19
CA GLU A 251 4.83 -16.64 13.00
C GLU A 251 4.32 -15.65 11.96
N ALA A 252 4.82 -14.41 11.92
CA ALA A 252 4.41 -13.43 10.91
C ALA A 252 4.72 -13.88 9.47
N LYS A 253 5.88 -14.51 9.25
CA LYS A 253 6.22 -15.10 7.95
C LYS A 253 5.30 -16.28 7.60
N ALA A 254 5.01 -17.14 8.58
CA ALA A 254 4.08 -18.25 8.40
C ALA A 254 2.66 -17.76 8.04
N ASP A 255 2.17 -16.72 8.71
CA ASP A 255 0.88 -16.08 8.41
C ASP A 255 0.85 -15.43 7.03
N LEU A 256 1.95 -14.79 6.61
CA LEU A 256 2.07 -14.23 5.27
C LEU A 256 1.99 -15.32 4.20
N ARG A 257 2.74 -16.42 4.33
CA ARG A 257 2.65 -17.54 3.39
C ARG A 257 1.26 -18.16 3.39
N LYS A 258 0.69 -18.34 4.58
CA LYS A 258 -0.68 -18.81 4.76
C LYS A 258 -1.69 -17.91 4.01
N MET A 259 -1.52 -16.59 4.04
CA MET A 259 -2.39 -15.66 3.33
C MET A 259 -2.40 -15.96 1.83
N PHE A 260 -1.23 -16.13 1.21
CA PHE A 260 -1.14 -16.48 -0.22
C PHE A 260 -1.59 -17.91 -0.54
N ASN A 261 -1.53 -18.83 0.42
CA ASN A 261 -2.04 -20.19 0.24
C ASN A 261 -3.57 -20.27 0.29
N PHE A 262 -4.24 -19.37 1.02
CA PHE A 262 -5.70 -19.37 1.17
C PHE A 262 -6.41 -18.30 0.35
N CYS A 263 -5.69 -17.30 -0.13
CA CYS A 263 -6.22 -16.32 -1.07
C CYS A 263 -6.45 -16.98 -2.44
N SER A 264 -7.67 -16.85 -2.96
CA SER A 264 -8.00 -17.33 -4.31
C SER A 264 -7.18 -16.60 -5.37
N ASP A 265 -7.21 -15.28 -5.33
CA ASP A 265 -6.40 -14.38 -6.14
C ASP A 265 -6.02 -13.14 -5.33
N TYR A 266 -4.73 -12.81 -5.31
CA TYR A 266 -4.25 -11.52 -4.82
C TYR A 266 -3.86 -10.66 -6.02
N THR A 267 -4.61 -9.57 -6.22
CA THR A 267 -4.33 -8.57 -7.26
C THR A 267 -3.89 -7.28 -6.60
N ARG A 268 -2.68 -6.82 -6.95
CA ARG A 268 -2.19 -5.50 -6.57
C ARG A 268 -2.16 -4.59 -7.80
N ILE A 269 -2.82 -3.44 -7.68
CA ILE A 269 -2.72 -2.33 -8.62
C ILE A 269 -2.00 -1.20 -7.92
N SER A 270 -0.71 -1.11 -8.17
CA SER A 270 0.10 0.02 -7.79
C SER A 270 0.53 0.82 -9.01
N ASP A 271 0.98 2.04 -8.77
CA ASP A 271 1.56 2.90 -9.77
C ASP A 271 2.93 2.30 -10.04
N ILE A 272 2.99 1.16 -10.75
CA ILE A 272 4.26 0.61 -11.22
C ILE A 272 4.68 1.48 -12.40
N TRP A 273 5.02 2.72 -12.10
CA TRP A 273 6.09 3.34 -12.83
C TRP A 273 7.30 2.58 -12.33
N ILE A 274 8.07 1.94 -13.21
CA ILE A 274 9.37 1.39 -12.78
C ILE A 274 10.35 2.54 -12.39
N ASN A 275 9.89 3.80 -12.46
CA ASN A 275 10.49 4.97 -11.82
C ASN A 275 10.00 5.27 -10.39
N ASP A 276 8.95 4.61 -9.87
CA ASP A 276 8.47 4.57 -8.47
C ASP A 276 8.65 3.13 -7.96
N ILE A 277 9.90 2.81 -7.62
CA ILE A 277 10.34 1.56 -6.98
C ILE A 277 9.68 1.36 -5.60
N ASP A 278 8.83 2.27 -5.13
CA ASP A 278 8.19 2.33 -3.80
C ASP A 278 7.68 0.97 -3.26
N ASP A 279 7.30 0.03 -4.13
CA ASP A 279 6.86 -1.33 -3.79
C ASP A 279 7.94 -2.42 -3.70
N ALA A 280 9.18 -2.20 -4.14
CA ALA A 280 10.19 -3.25 -4.24
C ALA A 280 10.56 -3.86 -2.88
N LEU A 281 10.67 -3.03 -1.83
CA LEU A 281 10.92 -3.55 -0.48
C LEU A 281 9.75 -4.40 0.03
N THR A 282 8.51 -4.04 -0.32
CA THR A 282 7.32 -4.83 0.01
C THR A 282 7.37 -6.20 -0.67
N ILE A 283 7.72 -6.26 -1.97
CA ILE A 283 7.87 -7.54 -2.68
C ILE A 283 9.03 -8.37 -2.10
N TYR A 284 10.19 -7.76 -1.80
CA TYR A 284 11.27 -8.48 -1.13
C TYR A 284 10.90 -8.96 0.28
N MET A 285 10.09 -8.19 1.02
CA MET A 285 9.57 -8.59 2.33
C MET A 285 8.67 -9.82 2.21
N ILE A 286 7.81 -9.86 1.18
CA ILE A 286 7.00 -11.05 0.87
C ILE A 286 7.92 -12.23 0.52
N LEU A 287 8.90 -12.05 -0.38
CA LEU A 287 9.85 -13.09 -0.78
C LEU A 287 10.68 -13.62 0.41
N ASN A 288 11.00 -12.77 1.38
CA ASN A 288 11.72 -13.13 2.60
C ASN A 288 10.94 -14.15 3.44
N ALA A 289 9.61 -14.09 3.43
CA ALA A 289 8.78 -15.09 4.10
C ALA A 289 8.96 -16.50 3.51
N TYR A 290 9.44 -16.63 2.28
CA TYR A 290 9.69 -17.92 1.59
C TYR A 290 11.17 -18.35 1.61
N SER A 291 12.04 -17.61 2.30
CA SER A 291 13.49 -17.81 2.19
C SER A 291 14.12 -18.59 3.35
N HIS A 292 13.42 -18.70 4.48
CA HIS A 292 13.99 -19.18 5.75
C HIS A 292 13.33 -20.45 6.32
N THR A 293 12.58 -21.18 5.50
CA THR A 293 11.89 -22.40 5.92
C THR A 293 11.82 -23.43 4.78
N THR A 294 11.37 -24.65 5.10
CA THR A 294 11.03 -25.66 4.09
C THR A 294 9.66 -25.33 3.51
N LEU A 295 9.58 -25.22 2.18
CA LEU A 295 8.36 -24.84 1.48
C LEU A 295 7.59 -26.05 0.96
N THR A 296 6.29 -25.88 0.85
CA THR A 296 5.39 -26.76 0.08
C THR A 296 5.53 -26.51 -1.43
N GLU A 297 5.03 -27.43 -2.26
CA GLU A 297 5.08 -27.26 -3.72
C GLU A 297 4.36 -25.99 -4.21
N ASP A 298 3.28 -25.59 -3.56
CA ASP A 298 2.54 -24.38 -3.93
C ASP A 298 3.27 -23.11 -3.48
N GLU A 299 3.88 -23.13 -2.29
CA GLU A 299 4.73 -22.02 -1.82
C GLU A 299 5.98 -21.84 -2.69
N GLU A 300 6.58 -22.92 -3.21
CA GLU A 300 7.68 -22.84 -4.17
C GLU A 300 7.25 -22.17 -5.49
N LYS A 301 6.01 -22.39 -5.96
CA LYS A 301 5.48 -21.70 -7.15
C LYS A 301 5.33 -20.20 -6.90
N VAL A 302 4.79 -19.81 -5.73
CA VAL A 302 4.64 -18.39 -5.36
C VAL A 302 6.02 -17.73 -5.25
N LYS A 303 6.98 -18.39 -4.58
CA LYS A 303 8.36 -17.92 -4.50
C LYS A 303 8.97 -17.70 -5.89
N ALA A 304 8.83 -18.67 -6.80
CA ALA A 304 9.36 -18.54 -8.16
C ALA A 304 8.75 -17.35 -8.93
N GLN A 305 7.45 -17.07 -8.75
CA GLN A 305 6.81 -15.88 -9.33
C GLN A 305 7.40 -14.58 -8.75
N LEU A 306 7.61 -14.52 -7.44
CA LEU A 306 8.21 -13.36 -6.76
C LEU A 306 9.68 -13.14 -7.19
N GLU A 307 10.46 -14.21 -7.33
CA GLU A 307 11.83 -14.16 -7.84
C GLU A 307 11.86 -13.67 -9.29
N GLN A 308 10.92 -14.12 -10.13
CA GLN A 308 10.78 -13.63 -11.50
C GLN A 308 10.47 -12.12 -11.52
N ILE A 309 9.53 -11.64 -10.70
CA ILE A 309 9.19 -10.21 -10.60
C ILE A 309 10.42 -9.41 -10.18
N THR A 310 11.06 -9.78 -9.06
CA THR A 310 12.20 -9.04 -8.51
C THR A 310 13.43 -9.06 -9.42
N SER A 311 13.61 -10.09 -10.25
CA SER A 311 14.71 -10.15 -11.22
C SER A 311 14.69 -9.02 -12.25
N THR A 312 13.55 -8.35 -12.44
CA THR A 312 13.36 -7.27 -13.42
C THR A 312 13.66 -5.88 -12.88
N PHE A 313 13.77 -5.69 -11.56
CA PHE A 313 13.83 -4.37 -10.93
C PHE A 313 15.10 -3.57 -11.25
N PHE A 314 16.24 -4.27 -11.43
CA PHE A 314 17.55 -3.62 -11.59
C PHE A 314 18.26 -4.01 -12.91
N GLN A 315 17.51 -4.44 -13.92
CA GLN A 315 18.00 -4.65 -15.29
C GLN A 315 18.11 -3.31 -16.03
#